data_AF-A0A8T5Y214-F1
#
_entry.id   AF-A0A8T5Y214-F1
#
_cell.length_a   1.000
_cell.length_b   1.000
_cell.length_c   1.000
_cell.angle_alpha   90.00
_cell.angle_beta   90.00
_cell.angle_gamma   90.00
#
_symmetry.space_group_name_H-M   'P 1'
#
loop_
_entity.id
_entity.type
_entity.pdbx_description
1 polymer ?
#
loop_
_entity_poly.entity_id
_entity_poly.type
_entity_poly.pdbx_seq_one_letter_code
_entity_poly.pdbx_strand_id
1 'polypeptide(L)'
;MASNAIINPDIFLPLLGRKMPGGTLCDPGGCSMDQFIDVQKAIAPELQTVIQRRYMVLRAIAQLAPVGRRTLADVLKIGERVIRTEVDVLKVLGLVEAGIGGVVLSKRGEDVFLALTPYVKEVLGLPRLEELVGDALGIERVIIVPGDSNRDPLVRRELGRAAARLLQKELKNDDVVAITGGTTMAYVAEMARTSRQKVTVVPGRGALGERVEIQANTIAAQLAQALGGKYKLLHAPDNLSPQAMEELARDQRIAEVLELIRNASVLIHGIGDAQEMARRRDTRREQLARLEDLGAVAEAFGYYFNAQGEIVWQVNSIGLRLSDLVGINMIIAVAGGADKARAIRAVAAHHRQHILITDQGAADALLNLSR
;
A
#
# COMPACT_ATOMS: atom_id res chain seq x y z
N MET A 1 -7.65 54.34 -6.17
CA MET A 1 -6.38 54.69 -6.83
C MET A 1 -5.41 53.55 -6.59
N ALA A 2 -5.31 52.62 -7.54
CA ALA A 2 -4.38 51.50 -7.46
C ALA A 2 -3.01 51.98 -7.95
N SER A 3 -2.01 51.92 -7.09
CA SER A 3 -0.62 52.25 -7.43
C SER A 3 -0.07 51.11 -8.30
N ASN A 4 0.08 51.37 -9.60
CA ASN A 4 0.86 50.52 -10.50
C ASN A 4 2.33 50.56 -10.05
N ALA A 5 2.73 49.60 -9.22
CA ALA A 5 4.14 49.29 -9.04
C ALA A 5 4.62 48.62 -10.33
N ILE A 6 5.28 49.40 -11.18
CA ILE A 6 6.01 48.91 -12.35
C ILE A 6 7.12 48.00 -11.82
N ILE A 7 6.95 46.69 -11.97
CA ILE A 7 8.02 45.73 -11.69
C ILE A 7 9.12 46.02 -12.72
N ASN A 8 10.24 46.57 -12.25
CA ASN A 8 11.38 46.90 -13.12
C ASN A 8 12.00 45.58 -13.66
N PRO A 9 11.95 45.33 -14.98
CA PRO A 9 12.46 44.09 -15.58
C PRO A 9 13.98 43.90 -15.33
N ASP A 10 14.71 45.00 -15.15
CA ASP A 10 16.17 45.01 -14.94
C ASP A 10 16.60 44.45 -13.57
N ILE A 11 15.64 44.22 -12.65
CA ILE A 11 15.91 43.56 -11.36
C ILE A 11 15.98 42.03 -11.53
N PHE A 12 15.28 41.46 -12.51
CA PHE A 12 15.21 40.00 -12.73
C PHE A 12 16.25 39.48 -13.73
N LEU A 13 16.65 40.30 -14.71
CA LEU A 13 17.66 39.92 -15.70
C LEU A 13 19.04 39.52 -15.13
N PRO A 14 19.55 40.10 -14.02
CA PRO A 14 20.84 39.70 -13.44
C PRO A 14 20.80 38.39 -12.65
N LEU A 15 19.62 37.90 -12.26
CA LEU A 15 19.45 36.69 -11.44
C LEU A 15 19.49 35.39 -12.26
N LEU A 16 19.25 35.47 -13.58
CA LEU A 16 19.29 34.33 -14.48
C LEU A 16 20.72 33.93 -14.93
N GLY A 17 21.76 34.67 -14.50
CA GLY A 17 23.12 34.50 -15.05
C GLY A 17 24.29 34.69 -14.08
N ARG A 18 24.10 34.80 -12.76
CA ARG A 18 25.22 34.92 -11.79
C ARG A 18 25.33 33.68 -10.92
N LYS A 19 26.52 33.06 -10.91
CA LYS A 19 26.94 32.16 -9.82
C LYS A 19 27.01 32.96 -8.53
N MET A 20 26.14 32.67 -7.57
CA MET A 20 26.25 33.20 -6.21
C MET A 20 27.42 32.52 -5.49
N PRO A 21 28.33 33.26 -4.83
CA PRO A 21 29.40 32.66 -4.06
C PRO A 21 28.84 32.17 -2.72
N GLY A 22 28.74 30.85 -2.58
CA GLY A 22 28.27 30.17 -1.36
C GLY A 22 27.07 29.27 -1.64
N GLY A 23 27.33 27.95 -1.65
CA GLY A 23 26.36 26.84 -1.65
C GLY A 23 24.97 27.16 -2.21
N THR A 24 24.81 27.09 -3.53
CA THR A 24 23.55 27.38 -4.21
C THR A 24 22.51 26.29 -3.97
N LEU A 25 21.30 26.70 -3.52
CA LEU A 25 20.10 25.86 -3.46
C LEU A 25 19.59 25.43 -4.85
N CYS A 26 20.03 26.02 -5.96
CA CYS A 26 19.72 25.56 -7.31
C CYS A 26 20.95 25.75 -8.22
N ASP A 27 21.33 24.74 -9.00
CA ASP A 27 22.42 24.82 -9.99
C ASP A 27 21.93 25.39 -11.34
N PRO A 28 22.82 25.89 -12.22
CA PRO A 28 22.45 26.49 -13.51
C PRO A 28 21.75 25.56 -14.51
N GLY A 29 21.69 24.25 -14.24
CA GLY A 29 21.01 23.24 -15.07
C GLY A 29 19.51 23.07 -14.79
N GLY A 30 18.95 23.87 -13.88
CA GLY A 30 17.58 23.75 -13.38
C GLY A 30 17.55 23.34 -11.90
N CYS A 31 16.51 23.76 -11.20
CA CYS A 31 16.32 23.42 -9.79
C CYS A 31 15.60 22.06 -9.69
N SER A 32 16.12 21.12 -8.90
CA SER A 32 15.41 19.87 -8.62
C SER A 32 14.13 20.13 -7.81
N MET A 33 13.21 19.18 -7.80
CA MET A 33 11.94 19.30 -7.07
C MET A 33 12.17 19.54 -5.57
N ASP A 34 13.15 18.86 -4.99
CA ASP A 34 13.53 18.98 -3.58
C ASP A 34 14.07 20.35 -3.25
N GLN A 35 14.94 20.88 -4.12
CA GLN A 35 15.49 22.22 -3.99
C GLN A 35 14.39 23.29 -4.04
N PHE A 36 13.39 23.13 -4.92
CA PHE A 36 12.25 24.04 -4.98
C PHE A 36 11.36 23.93 -3.72
N ILE A 37 11.18 22.73 -3.18
CA ILE A 37 10.46 22.50 -1.93
C ILE A 37 11.20 23.16 -0.76
N ASP A 38 12.52 23.07 -0.70
CA ASP A 38 13.32 23.69 0.36
C ASP A 38 13.26 25.22 0.31
N VAL A 39 13.31 25.80 -0.90
CA VAL A 39 13.07 27.23 -1.11
C VAL A 39 11.65 27.61 -0.65
N GLN A 40 10.64 26.83 -1.02
CA GLN A 40 9.25 27.07 -0.58
C GLN A 40 9.10 27.00 0.94
N LYS A 41 9.75 26.03 1.60
CA LYS A 41 9.75 25.91 3.07
C LYS A 41 10.41 27.11 3.75
N ALA A 42 11.46 27.66 3.15
CA ALA A 42 12.17 28.82 3.69
C ALA A 42 11.33 30.10 3.67
N ILE A 43 10.45 30.27 2.68
CA ILE A 43 9.68 31.52 2.50
C ILE A 43 8.21 31.43 2.91
N ALA A 44 7.59 30.25 2.84
CA ALA A 44 6.16 30.05 3.05
C ALA A 44 5.86 28.67 3.66
N PRO A 45 6.37 28.34 4.85
CA PRO A 45 6.21 27.01 5.46
C PRO A 45 4.73 26.60 5.65
N GLU A 46 3.83 27.55 5.87
CA GLU A 46 2.38 27.32 6.01
C GLU A 46 1.73 26.73 4.76
N LEU A 47 2.30 26.98 3.57
CA LEU A 47 1.79 26.45 2.31
C LEU A 47 1.81 24.92 2.30
N GLN A 48 2.80 24.31 2.95
CA GLN A 48 2.90 22.86 3.10
C GLN A 48 1.68 22.30 3.84
N THR A 49 1.29 22.92 4.96
CA THR A 49 0.13 22.48 5.74
C THR A 49 -1.17 22.62 4.95
N VAL A 50 -1.31 23.70 4.17
CA VAL A 50 -2.48 23.92 3.32
C VAL A 50 -2.55 22.88 2.19
N ILE A 51 -1.44 22.63 1.50
CA ILE A 51 -1.38 21.65 0.41
C ILE A 51 -1.67 20.24 0.95
N GLN A 52 -1.04 19.84 2.06
CA GLN A 52 -1.30 18.54 2.69
C GLN A 52 -2.77 18.38 3.06
N ARG A 53 -3.40 19.40 3.66
CA ARG A 53 -4.81 19.36 4.02
C ARG A 53 -5.71 19.19 2.80
N ARG A 54 -5.49 19.99 1.75
CA ARG A 54 -6.29 19.90 0.51
C ARG A 54 -6.06 18.57 -0.21
N TYR A 55 -4.83 18.06 -0.19
CA TYR A 55 -4.52 16.73 -0.69
C TYR A 55 -5.32 15.65 0.06
N MET A 56 -5.37 15.70 1.39
CA MET A 56 -6.18 14.76 2.19
C MET A 56 -7.68 14.84 1.84
N VAL A 57 -8.22 16.05 1.66
CA VAL A 57 -9.62 16.24 1.24
C VAL A 57 -9.88 15.68 -0.16
N LEU A 58 -9.04 16.02 -1.14
CA LEU A 58 -9.15 15.50 -2.51
C LEU A 58 -9.02 13.97 -2.53
N ARG A 59 -8.10 13.41 -1.76
CA ARG A 59 -7.93 11.95 -1.60
C ARG A 59 -9.18 11.29 -1.04
N ALA A 60 -9.75 11.84 0.03
CA ALA A 60 -10.96 11.30 0.63
C ALA A 60 -12.15 11.36 -0.33
N ILE A 61 -12.31 12.46 -1.08
CA ILE A 61 -13.33 12.57 -2.12
C ILE A 61 -13.09 11.54 -3.23
N ALA A 62 -11.85 11.41 -3.73
CA ALA A 62 -11.51 10.45 -4.79
C ALA A 62 -11.85 9.00 -4.41
N GLN A 63 -11.80 8.67 -3.11
CA GLN A 63 -12.07 7.33 -2.61
C GLN A 63 -13.54 7.09 -2.25
N LEU A 64 -14.21 8.08 -1.67
CA LEU A 64 -15.53 7.92 -1.06
C LEU A 64 -16.66 8.52 -1.89
N ALA A 65 -16.34 9.22 -2.99
CA ALA A 65 -17.32 9.89 -3.83
C ALA A 65 -18.42 8.93 -4.34
N PRO A 66 -19.68 9.41 -4.41
CA PRO A 66 -20.15 10.70 -3.93
C PRO A 66 -20.19 10.76 -2.38
N VAL A 67 -19.66 11.83 -1.78
CA VAL A 67 -19.48 11.91 -0.31
C VAL A 67 -19.96 13.21 0.30
N GLY A 68 -20.65 13.14 1.44
CA GLY A 68 -21.09 14.31 2.20
C GLY A 68 -19.99 14.91 3.09
N ARG A 69 -20.11 16.21 3.39
CA ARG A 69 -19.16 16.94 4.26
C ARG A 69 -19.03 16.34 5.67
N ARG A 70 -20.12 15.81 6.24
CA ARG A 70 -20.11 15.15 7.55
C ARG A 70 -19.23 13.89 7.52
N THR A 71 -19.42 13.03 6.53
CA THR A 71 -18.58 11.83 6.35
C THR A 71 -17.12 12.20 6.14
N LEU A 72 -16.82 13.23 5.34
CA LEU A 72 -15.45 13.73 5.16
C LEU A 72 -14.83 14.20 6.49
N ALA A 73 -15.59 14.94 7.31
CA ALA A 73 -15.16 15.41 8.63
C ALA A 73 -14.86 14.25 9.57
N ASP A 74 -15.74 13.26 9.62
CA ASP A 74 -15.61 12.09 10.49
C ASP A 74 -14.41 11.21 10.12
N VAL A 75 -14.16 11.04 8.82
CA VAL A 75 -13.07 10.22 8.30
C VAL A 75 -11.73 10.92 8.46
N LEU A 76 -11.65 12.20 8.08
CA LEU A 76 -10.41 12.98 8.17
C LEU A 76 -10.09 13.45 9.60
N LYS A 77 -11.01 13.28 10.55
CA LYS A 77 -10.92 13.81 11.93
C LYS A 77 -10.69 15.33 11.94
N ILE A 78 -11.36 16.03 11.03
CA ILE A 78 -11.31 17.49 10.88
C ILE A 78 -12.72 18.02 11.10
N GLY A 79 -12.87 19.15 11.81
CA GLY A 79 -14.19 19.73 12.08
C GLY A 79 -14.97 20.08 10.81
N GLU A 80 -16.28 19.84 10.82
CA GLU A 80 -17.16 20.02 9.64
C GLU A 80 -17.08 21.43 9.06
N ARG A 81 -16.93 22.46 9.90
CA ARG A 81 -16.74 23.85 9.45
C ARG A 81 -15.51 24.00 8.55
N VAL A 82 -14.39 23.36 8.91
CA VAL A 82 -13.14 23.41 8.15
C VAL A 82 -13.31 22.64 6.84
N ILE A 83 -13.92 21.45 6.88
CA ILE A 83 -14.23 20.69 5.66
C ILE A 83 -15.13 21.47 4.70
N ARG A 84 -16.16 22.16 5.22
CA ARG A 84 -17.00 23.06 4.41
C ARG A 84 -16.15 24.12 3.72
N THR A 85 -15.29 24.83 4.46
CA THR A 85 -14.40 25.84 3.88
C THR A 85 -13.49 25.27 2.80
N GLU A 86 -12.87 24.11 3.04
CA GLU A 86 -12.00 23.49 2.03
C GLU A 86 -12.77 23.04 0.78
N VAL A 87 -13.95 22.43 0.94
CA VAL A 87 -14.80 22.03 -0.18
C VAL A 87 -15.25 23.25 -1.00
N ASP A 88 -15.64 24.34 -0.34
CA ASP A 88 -16.05 25.57 -1.01
C ASP A 88 -14.87 26.18 -1.81
N VAL A 89 -13.67 26.18 -1.25
CA VAL A 89 -12.46 26.62 -1.96
C VAL A 89 -12.14 25.72 -3.15
N LEU A 90 -12.14 24.40 -2.96
CA LEU A 90 -11.86 23.44 -4.03
C LEU A 90 -12.91 23.54 -5.16
N LYS A 91 -14.16 23.88 -4.82
CA LYS A 91 -15.24 24.12 -5.79
C LYS A 91 -14.97 25.38 -6.61
N VAL A 92 -14.57 26.49 -5.98
CA VAL A 92 -14.19 27.73 -6.67
C VAL A 92 -12.99 27.50 -7.60
N LEU A 93 -12.03 26.65 -7.19
CA LEU A 93 -10.89 26.25 -8.01
C LEU A 93 -11.26 25.30 -9.17
N GLY A 94 -12.52 24.84 -9.22
CA GLY A 94 -13.01 23.90 -10.23
C GLY A 94 -12.45 22.47 -10.07
N LEU A 95 -11.98 22.11 -8.87
CA LEU A 95 -11.42 20.78 -8.57
C LEU A 95 -12.47 19.80 -8.06
N VAL A 96 -13.58 20.30 -7.51
CA VAL A 96 -14.69 19.46 -7.04
C VAL A 96 -16.03 19.99 -7.51
N GLU A 97 -16.98 19.08 -7.67
CA GLU A 97 -18.37 19.38 -7.92
C GLU A 97 -19.18 18.96 -6.68
N ALA A 98 -19.98 19.88 -6.14
CA ALA A 98 -20.78 19.63 -4.95
C ALA A 98 -22.26 19.88 -5.25
N GLY A 99 -23.09 18.85 -5.02
CA GLY A 99 -24.54 18.86 -5.21
C GLY A 99 -25.28 18.12 -4.09
N ILE A 100 -26.57 17.86 -4.30
CA ILE A 100 -27.45 17.21 -3.31
C ILE A 100 -26.96 15.80 -2.95
N GLY A 101 -26.39 15.08 -3.93
CA GLY A 101 -25.84 13.74 -3.73
C GLY A 101 -24.48 13.69 -3.02
N GLY A 102 -23.86 14.84 -2.73
CA GLY A 102 -22.52 14.92 -2.13
C GLY A 102 -21.50 15.62 -3.04
N VAL A 103 -20.23 15.42 -2.71
CA VAL A 103 -19.07 15.99 -3.39
C VAL A 103 -18.36 14.91 -4.19
N VAL A 104 -17.99 15.24 -5.42
CA VAL A 104 -17.18 14.42 -6.34
C VAL A 104 -16.01 15.23 -6.87
N LEU A 105 -14.95 14.57 -7.34
CA LEU A 105 -13.89 15.26 -8.07
C LEU A 105 -14.39 15.63 -9.46
N SER A 106 -14.04 16.82 -9.93
CA SER A 106 -14.16 17.15 -11.35
C SER A 106 -13.04 16.46 -12.14
N LYS A 107 -13.14 16.42 -13.47
CA LYS A 107 -12.06 15.87 -14.32
C LYS A 107 -10.71 16.56 -14.06
N ARG A 108 -10.73 17.89 -13.94
CA ARG A 108 -9.55 18.70 -13.56
C ARG A 108 -9.06 18.36 -12.15
N GLY A 109 -9.99 18.12 -11.22
CA GLY A 109 -9.69 17.69 -9.86
C GLY A 109 -8.92 16.37 -9.80
N GLU A 110 -9.34 15.38 -10.57
CA GLU A 110 -8.63 14.11 -10.71
C GLU A 110 -7.21 14.31 -11.23
N ASP A 111 -7.05 15.08 -12.31
CA ASP A 111 -5.75 15.29 -12.95
C ASP A 111 -4.80 16.05 -12.01
N VAL A 112 -5.29 17.08 -11.31
CA VAL A 112 -4.52 17.81 -10.29
C VAL A 112 -4.18 16.93 -9.10
N PHE A 113 -5.10 16.11 -8.61
CA PHE A 113 -4.83 15.19 -7.50
C PHE A 113 -3.71 14.19 -7.84
N LEU A 114 -3.74 13.63 -9.05
CA LEU A 114 -2.70 12.74 -9.54
C LEU A 114 -1.34 13.46 -9.68
N ALA A 115 -1.33 14.65 -10.25
CA ALA A 115 -0.12 15.46 -10.42
C ALA A 115 0.47 15.96 -9.09
N LEU A 116 -0.38 16.17 -8.07
CA LEU A 116 0.03 16.62 -6.74
C LEU A 116 0.65 15.50 -5.90
N THR A 117 0.37 14.24 -6.22
CA THR A 117 0.80 13.10 -5.40
C THR A 117 2.33 13.00 -5.25
N PRO A 118 3.15 13.08 -6.33
CA PRO A 118 4.61 13.08 -6.20
C PRO A 118 5.13 14.23 -5.32
N TYR A 119 4.56 15.43 -5.47
CA TYR A 119 4.94 16.59 -4.66
C TYR A 119 4.70 16.37 -3.17
N VAL A 120 3.52 15.83 -2.81
CA VAL A 120 3.21 15.55 -1.40
C VAL A 120 4.16 14.51 -0.82
N LYS A 121 4.58 13.51 -1.61
CA LYS A 121 5.57 12.52 -1.18
C LYS A 121 6.93 13.17 -0.85
N GLU A 122 7.42 14.04 -1.73
CA GLU A 122 8.69 14.76 -1.51
C GLU A 122 8.62 15.69 -0.30
N VAL A 123 7.52 16.44 -0.20
CA VAL A 123 7.28 17.36 0.93
C VAL A 123 7.26 16.62 2.27
N LEU A 124 6.75 15.38 2.30
CA LEU A 124 6.75 14.51 3.48
C LEU A 124 8.07 13.76 3.68
N GLY A 125 9.03 13.87 2.76
CA GLY A 125 10.30 13.17 2.81
C GLY A 125 10.18 11.65 2.66
N LEU A 126 9.11 11.17 2.00
CA LEU A 126 8.86 9.73 1.84
C LEU A 126 9.95 9.00 1.05
N PRO A 127 10.57 9.56 -0.02
CA PRO A 127 11.64 8.86 -0.73
C PRO A 127 12.85 8.55 0.16
N ARG A 128 13.28 9.52 0.97
CA ARG A 128 14.33 9.28 1.98
C ARG A 128 13.90 8.24 3.01
N LEU A 129 12.64 8.24 3.42
CA LEU A 129 12.10 7.25 4.34
C LEU A 129 12.08 5.84 3.71
N GLU A 130 11.76 5.73 2.42
CA GLU A 130 11.82 4.49 1.63
C GLU A 130 13.25 3.91 1.63
N GLU A 131 14.27 4.75 1.38
CA GLU A 131 15.69 4.35 1.45
C GLU A 131 16.07 3.84 2.85
N LEU A 132 15.79 4.61 3.90
CA LEU A 132 16.15 4.25 5.27
C LEU A 132 15.50 2.95 5.73
N VAL A 133 14.23 2.72 5.37
CA VAL A 133 13.52 1.48 5.69
C VAL A 133 14.07 0.32 4.85
N GLY A 134 14.39 0.55 3.58
CA GLY A 134 15.04 -0.43 2.71
C GLY A 134 16.35 -0.93 3.30
N ASP A 135 17.22 -0.01 3.71
CA ASP A 135 18.50 -0.31 4.35
C ASP A 135 18.32 -1.05 5.68
N ALA A 136 17.39 -0.59 6.53
CA ALA A 136 17.14 -1.20 7.83
C ALA A 136 16.59 -2.63 7.74
N LEU A 137 15.87 -2.96 6.66
CA LEU A 137 15.25 -4.28 6.46
C LEU A 137 16.00 -5.17 5.45
N GLY A 138 17.00 -4.65 4.73
CA GLY A 138 17.65 -5.36 3.64
C GLY A 138 16.73 -5.62 2.43
N ILE A 139 15.74 -4.76 2.20
CA ILE A 139 14.75 -4.88 1.12
C ILE A 139 15.15 -3.97 -0.03
N GLU A 140 15.15 -4.50 -1.26
CA GLU A 140 15.62 -3.80 -2.46
C GLU A 140 14.79 -2.57 -2.81
N ARG A 141 13.46 -2.67 -2.65
CA ARG A 141 12.54 -1.59 -3.00
C ARG A 141 11.45 -1.44 -1.95
N VAL A 142 11.34 -0.25 -1.37
CA VAL A 142 10.25 0.12 -0.48
C VAL A 142 9.40 1.19 -1.14
N ILE A 143 8.08 1.05 -1.04
CA ILE A 143 7.11 2.05 -1.50
C ILE A 143 6.27 2.45 -0.30
N ILE A 144 6.34 3.72 0.07
CA ILE A 144 5.59 4.29 1.19
C ILE A 144 4.43 5.14 0.67
N VAL A 145 3.24 4.89 1.21
CA VAL A 145 2.07 5.75 1.03
C VAL A 145 1.92 6.71 2.22
N PRO A 146 1.46 7.96 2.00
CA PRO A 146 1.32 8.95 3.07
C PRO A 146 0.18 8.60 4.03
N GLY A 147 0.46 8.65 5.32
CA GLY A 147 -0.49 8.39 6.41
C GLY A 147 -0.17 7.13 7.23
N ASP A 148 -1.10 6.75 8.11
CA ASP A 148 -0.97 5.60 9.01
C ASP A 148 -2.27 4.80 8.98
N SER A 149 -2.24 3.57 8.43
CA SER A 149 -3.43 2.72 8.30
C SER A 149 -3.90 2.05 9.60
N ASN A 150 -3.15 2.23 10.69
CA ASN A 150 -3.62 1.98 12.05
C ASN A 150 -4.66 3.03 12.48
N ARG A 151 -4.50 4.28 12.04
CA ARG A 151 -5.35 5.42 12.44
C ARG A 151 -6.40 5.80 11.41
N ASP A 152 -6.08 5.70 10.12
CA ASP A 152 -6.94 6.11 9.01
C ASP A 152 -7.25 4.92 8.07
N PRO A 153 -8.49 4.41 8.06
CA PRO A 153 -8.90 3.33 7.16
C PRO A 153 -8.72 3.65 5.66
N LEU A 154 -8.73 4.93 5.25
CA LEU A 154 -8.49 5.31 3.85
C LEU A 154 -7.06 5.01 3.40
N VAL A 155 -6.11 4.98 4.33
CA VAL A 155 -4.72 4.62 4.02
C VAL A 155 -4.63 3.14 3.62
N ARG A 156 -5.49 2.26 4.16
CA ARG A 156 -5.56 0.84 3.73
C ARG A 156 -5.93 0.72 2.25
N ARG A 157 -6.85 1.57 1.77
CA ARG A 157 -7.22 1.63 0.35
C ARG A 157 -6.06 2.16 -0.50
N GLU A 158 -5.31 3.14 -0.01
CA GLU A 158 -4.12 3.63 -0.72
C GLU A 158 -2.99 2.61 -0.80
N LEU A 159 -2.77 1.80 0.25
CA LEU A 159 -1.86 0.64 0.17
C LEU A 159 -2.28 -0.31 -0.96
N GLY A 160 -3.57 -0.67 -0.99
CA GLY A 160 -4.15 -1.49 -2.05
C GLY A 160 -3.95 -0.87 -3.44
N ARG A 161 -4.19 0.43 -3.58
CA ARG A 161 -4.01 1.18 -4.82
C ARG A 161 -2.55 1.23 -5.27
N ALA A 162 -1.61 1.47 -4.36
CA ALA A 162 -0.19 1.49 -4.66
C ALA A 162 0.29 0.12 -5.16
N ALA A 163 -0.13 -0.94 -4.48
CA ALA A 163 0.16 -2.32 -4.87
C ALA A 163 -0.45 -2.70 -6.23
N ALA A 164 -1.73 -2.36 -6.46
CA ALA A 164 -2.39 -2.63 -7.73
C ALA A 164 -1.73 -1.89 -8.90
N ARG A 165 -1.32 -0.63 -8.69
CA ARG A 165 -0.57 0.15 -9.69
C ARG A 165 0.80 -0.45 -9.98
N LEU A 166 1.51 -0.93 -8.95
CA LEU A 166 2.77 -1.62 -9.12
C LEU A 166 2.59 -2.88 -9.96
N LEU A 167 1.63 -3.74 -9.62
CA LEU A 167 1.31 -4.94 -10.40
C LEU A 167 1.04 -4.60 -11.87
N GLN A 168 0.19 -3.60 -12.14
CA GLN A 168 -0.11 -3.19 -13.52
C GLN A 168 1.12 -2.70 -14.30
N LYS A 169 2.10 -2.12 -13.61
CA LYS A 169 3.33 -1.63 -14.24
C LYS A 169 4.32 -2.76 -14.52
N GLU A 170 4.47 -3.68 -13.58
CA GLU A 170 5.57 -4.67 -13.59
C GLU A 170 5.15 -6.02 -14.22
N LEU A 171 3.85 -6.35 -14.23
CA LEU A 171 3.36 -7.61 -14.78
C LEU A 171 3.55 -7.70 -16.30
N LYS A 172 3.99 -8.87 -16.74
CA LYS A 172 4.21 -9.26 -18.13
C LYS A 172 3.12 -10.22 -18.58
N ASN A 173 3.01 -10.40 -19.90
CA ASN A 173 2.15 -11.45 -20.43
C ASN A 173 2.64 -12.81 -19.96
N ASP A 174 1.70 -13.71 -19.71
CA ASP A 174 1.88 -15.08 -19.26
C ASP A 174 2.44 -15.22 -17.83
N ASP A 175 2.53 -14.11 -17.07
CA ASP A 175 2.84 -14.18 -15.64
C ASP A 175 1.76 -14.96 -14.87
N VAL A 176 2.21 -15.74 -13.91
CA VAL A 176 1.37 -16.42 -12.93
C VAL A 176 1.48 -15.68 -11.60
N VAL A 177 0.37 -15.09 -11.16
CA VAL A 177 0.30 -14.24 -9.97
C VAL A 177 -0.36 -15.00 -8.83
N ALA A 178 0.42 -15.37 -7.81
CA ALA A 178 -0.11 -15.88 -6.56
C ALA A 178 -0.50 -14.72 -5.63
N ILE A 179 -1.77 -14.70 -5.18
CA ILE A 179 -2.27 -13.71 -4.22
C ILE A 179 -2.87 -14.36 -2.98
N THR A 180 -2.47 -13.89 -1.80
CA THR A 180 -2.99 -14.40 -0.52
C THR A 180 -4.35 -13.78 -0.15
N GLY A 181 -4.99 -14.32 0.89
CA GLY A 181 -6.19 -13.76 1.48
C GLY A 181 -5.95 -12.53 2.35
N GLY A 182 -7.03 -11.98 2.90
CA GLY A 182 -6.99 -10.91 3.91
C GLY A 182 -7.43 -9.55 3.41
N THR A 183 -7.68 -8.65 4.36
CA THR A 183 -8.25 -7.32 4.12
C THR A 183 -7.39 -6.46 3.21
N THR A 184 -6.06 -6.50 3.37
CA THR A 184 -5.15 -5.71 2.54
C THR A 184 -5.18 -6.19 1.10
N MET A 185 -5.17 -7.51 0.87
CA MET A 185 -5.22 -8.10 -0.47
C MET A 185 -6.56 -7.87 -1.15
N ALA A 186 -7.67 -7.86 -0.39
CA ALA A 186 -8.96 -7.44 -0.91
C ALA A 186 -8.93 -6.01 -1.45
N TYR A 187 -8.29 -5.07 -0.75
CA TYR A 187 -8.09 -3.71 -1.28
C TYR A 187 -7.19 -3.67 -2.51
N VAL A 188 -6.20 -4.55 -2.63
CA VAL A 188 -5.39 -4.65 -3.88
C VAL A 188 -6.31 -5.02 -5.05
N ALA A 189 -7.13 -6.06 -4.89
CA ALA A 189 -8.05 -6.49 -5.94
C ALA A 189 -9.13 -5.43 -6.25
N GLU A 190 -9.71 -4.79 -5.23
CA GLU A 190 -10.71 -3.71 -5.38
C GLU A 190 -10.13 -2.50 -6.12
N MET A 191 -8.88 -2.13 -5.84
CA MET A 191 -8.24 -0.94 -6.42
C MET A 191 -7.58 -1.21 -7.78
N ALA A 192 -7.52 -2.47 -8.21
CA ALA A 192 -7.01 -2.82 -9.53
C ALA A 192 -7.94 -2.26 -10.61
N ARG A 193 -7.35 -1.51 -11.54
CA ARG A 193 -8.05 -0.96 -12.71
C ARG A 193 -8.08 -1.96 -13.86
N THR A 194 -9.11 -1.87 -14.70
CA THR A 194 -9.22 -2.67 -15.91
C THR A 194 -7.97 -2.55 -16.77
N SER A 195 -7.33 -3.69 -17.04
CA SER A 195 -6.18 -3.81 -17.95
C SER A 195 -6.41 -4.95 -18.96
N ARG A 196 -5.50 -5.15 -19.91
CA ARG A 196 -5.54 -6.27 -20.88
C ARG A 196 -4.31 -7.17 -20.76
N GLN A 197 -3.87 -7.40 -19.53
CA GLN A 197 -2.73 -8.26 -19.26
C GLN A 197 -3.14 -9.72 -19.38
N LYS A 198 -2.37 -10.51 -20.14
CA LYS A 198 -2.62 -11.94 -20.30
C LYS A 198 -1.99 -12.72 -19.13
N VAL A 199 -2.47 -12.49 -17.91
CA VAL A 199 -1.95 -13.15 -16.70
C VAL A 199 -2.88 -14.27 -16.22
N THR A 200 -2.33 -15.19 -15.44
CA THR A 200 -3.13 -16.16 -14.66
C THR A 200 -2.98 -15.86 -13.18
N VAL A 201 -4.08 -15.54 -12.49
CA VAL A 201 -4.08 -15.29 -11.05
C VAL A 201 -4.52 -16.55 -10.30
N VAL A 202 -3.76 -16.94 -9.29
CA VAL A 202 -4.04 -18.10 -8.44
C VAL A 202 -4.04 -17.69 -6.97
N PRO A 203 -4.85 -18.34 -6.11
CA PRO A 203 -4.77 -18.10 -4.68
C PRO A 203 -3.45 -18.65 -4.14
N GLY A 204 -2.80 -17.93 -3.24
CA GLY A 204 -1.60 -18.42 -2.57
C GLY A 204 -1.88 -19.64 -1.69
N ARG A 205 -3.09 -19.78 -1.15
CA ARG A 205 -3.49 -20.85 -0.22
C ARG A 205 -4.97 -21.21 -0.37
N GLY A 206 -5.35 -22.36 0.21
CA GLY A 206 -6.74 -22.79 0.33
C GLY A 206 -7.66 -21.78 1.04
N ALA A 207 -8.96 -22.03 0.99
CA ALA A 207 -9.97 -21.14 1.55
C ALA A 207 -9.85 -21.05 3.09
N LEU A 208 -9.88 -19.82 3.62
CA LEU A 208 -9.73 -19.51 5.04
C LEU A 208 -10.92 -18.72 5.56
N GLY A 209 -11.55 -19.20 6.63
CA GLY A 209 -12.58 -18.48 7.38
C GLY A 209 -13.89 -18.29 6.62
N GLU A 210 -14.89 -17.74 7.31
CA GLU A 210 -16.27 -17.63 6.81
C GLU A 210 -16.53 -16.37 5.96
N ARG A 211 -15.61 -15.41 5.98
CA ARG A 211 -15.76 -14.12 5.27
C ARG A 211 -15.28 -14.22 3.84
N VAL A 212 -16.22 -14.47 2.93
CA VAL A 212 -15.98 -14.65 1.49
C VAL A 212 -15.17 -13.51 0.87
N GLU A 213 -15.35 -12.27 1.33
CA GLU A 213 -14.72 -11.07 0.74
C GLU A 213 -13.20 -11.03 0.95
N ILE A 214 -12.68 -11.73 1.96
CA ILE A 214 -11.25 -11.76 2.27
C ILE A 214 -10.61 -13.12 1.95
N GLN A 215 -11.35 -14.04 1.33
CA GLN A 215 -10.82 -15.33 0.91
C GLN A 215 -9.91 -15.18 -0.32
N ALA A 216 -8.82 -15.95 -0.34
CA ALA A 216 -7.84 -15.91 -1.43
C ALA A 216 -8.46 -16.21 -2.80
N ASN A 217 -9.43 -17.13 -2.89
CA ASN A 217 -10.14 -17.45 -4.13
C ASN A 217 -10.92 -16.25 -4.68
N THR A 218 -11.70 -15.57 -3.83
CA THR A 218 -12.47 -14.38 -4.21
C THR A 218 -11.56 -13.26 -4.68
N ILE A 219 -10.49 -13.01 -3.93
CA ILE A 219 -9.50 -11.98 -4.25
C ILE A 219 -8.77 -12.29 -5.55
N ALA A 220 -8.37 -13.55 -5.78
CA ALA A 220 -7.74 -13.98 -7.03
C ALA A 220 -8.66 -13.79 -8.24
N ALA A 221 -9.93 -14.15 -8.11
CA ALA A 221 -10.92 -13.96 -9.18
C ALA A 221 -11.15 -12.46 -9.49
N GLN A 222 -11.32 -11.63 -8.45
CA GLN A 222 -11.48 -10.19 -8.61
C GLN A 222 -10.25 -9.53 -9.25
N LEU A 223 -9.05 -9.88 -8.79
CA LEU A 223 -7.82 -9.35 -9.36
C LEU A 223 -7.65 -9.78 -10.82
N ALA A 224 -7.89 -11.05 -11.16
CA ALA A 224 -7.83 -11.51 -12.55
C ALA A 224 -8.81 -10.76 -13.45
N GLN A 225 -10.06 -10.57 -12.98
CA GLN A 225 -11.07 -9.83 -13.72
C GLN A 225 -10.65 -8.38 -13.97
N ALA A 226 -10.11 -7.72 -12.94
CA ALA A 226 -9.58 -6.36 -13.07
C ALA A 226 -8.39 -6.31 -14.03
N LEU A 227 -7.48 -7.28 -14.01
CA LEU A 227 -6.33 -7.30 -14.91
C LEU A 227 -6.67 -7.74 -16.35
N GLY A 228 -7.89 -8.23 -16.60
CA GLY A 228 -8.28 -8.81 -17.88
C GLY A 228 -7.65 -10.19 -18.14
N GLY A 229 -7.19 -10.84 -17.08
CA GLY A 229 -6.53 -12.14 -17.10
C GLY A 229 -7.49 -13.30 -16.81
N LYS A 230 -6.91 -14.48 -16.56
CA LYS A 230 -7.60 -15.69 -16.14
C LYS A 230 -7.34 -15.96 -14.67
N TYR A 231 -8.17 -16.78 -14.04
CA TYR A 231 -7.89 -17.30 -12.70
C TYR A 231 -8.10 -18.81 -12.61
N LYS A 232 -7.43 -19.43 -11.63
CA LYS A 232 -7.66 -20.82 -11.23
C LYS A 232 -7.81 -20.86 -9.72
N LEU A 233 -8.86 -21.52 -9.22
CA LEU A 233 -9.22 -21.50 -7.81
C LEU A 233 -8.79 -22.80 -7.12
N LEU A 234 -8.37 -22.68 -5.86
CA LEU A 234 -8.00 -23.81 -5.02
C LEU A 234 -9.17 -24.14 -4.09
N HIS A 235 -9.94 -25.16 -4.45
CA HIS A 235 -11.10 -25.63 -3.69
C HIS A 235 -10.69 -26.61 -2.59
N ALA A 236 -9.90 -26.14 -1.65
CA ALA A 236 -9.50 -26.91 -0.49
C ALA A 236 -9.52 -26.04 0.77
N PRO A 237 -9.98 -26.57 1.91
CA PRO A 237 -9.99 -25.84 3.17
C PRO A 237 -8.57 -25.69 3.73
N ASP A 238 -8.37 -24.69 4.58
CA ASP A 238 -7.18 -24.59 5.42
C ASP A 238 -7.29 -25.51 6.66
N ASN A 239 -6.17 -25.80 7.33
CA ASN A 239 -6.07 -26.63 8.54
C ASN A 239 -6.52 -28.10 8.37
N LEU A 240 -6.08 -28.72 7.28
CA LEU A 240 -6.35 -30.12 6.99
C LEU A 240 -5.40 -31.07 7.74
N SER A 241 -5.85 -32.29 7.98
CA SER A 241 -4.94 -33.36 8.43
C SER A 241 -3.93 -33.69 7.33
N PRO A 242 -2.72 -34.16 7.66
CA PRO A 242 -1.73 -34.58 6.67
C PRO A 242 -2.27 -35.58 5.64
N GLN A 243 -3.07 -36.54 6.10
CA GLN A 243 -3.71 -37.54 5.23
C GLN A 243 -4.69 -36.89 4.24
N ALA A 244 -5.58 -36.00 4.72
CA ALA A 244 -6.54 -35.32 3.85
C ALA A 244 -5.85 -34.40 2.81
N MET A 245 -4.74 -33.77 3.19
CA MET A 245 -3.93 -32.99 2.25
C MET A 245 -3.32 -33.87 1.15
N GLU A 246 -2.82 -35.05 1.50
CA GLU A 246 -2.24 -35.98 0.52
C GLU A 246 -3.30 -36.51 -0.45
N GLU A 247 -4.49 -36.87 0.05
CA GLU A 247 -5.60 -37.33 -0.77
C GLU A 247 -6.07 -36.22 -1.74
N LEU A 248 -6.25 -34.99 -1.26
CA LEU A 248 -6.62 -33.86 -2.12
C LEU A 248 -5.54 -33.52 -3.15
N ALA A 249 -4.26 -33.64 -2.80
CA ALA A 249 -3.16 -33.39 -3.73
C ALA A 249 -3.09 -34.41 -4.88
N ARG A 250 -3.72 -35.58 -4.74
CA ARG A 250 -3.84 -36.59 -5.81
C ARG A 250 -4.99 -36.31 -6.78
N ASP A 251 -5.94 -35.45 -6.42
CA ASP A 251 -6.96 -34.98 -7.37
C ASP A 251 -6.29 -34.14 -8.46
N GLN A 252 -6.50 -34.53 -9.72
CA GLN A 252 -5.83 -33.90 -10.87
C GLN A 252 -6.10 -32.40 -10.96
N ARG A 253 -7.32 -31.94 -10.65
CA ARG A 253 -7.67 -30.51 -10.73
C ARG A 253 -6.96 -29.72 -9.64
N ILE A 254 -6.84 -30.28 -8.44
CA ILE A 254 -6.11 -29.65 -7.34
C ILE A 254 -4.61 -29.63 -7.65
N ALA A 255 -4.07 -30.74 -8.16
CA ALA A 255 -2.66 -30.86 -8.54
C ALA A 255 -2.25 -29.81 -9.59
N GLU A 256 -3.07 -29.59 -10.62
CA GLU A 256 -2.86 -28.56 -11.65
C GLU A 256 -2.78 -27.15 -11.05
N VAL A 257 -3.68 -26.82 -10.11
CA VAL A 257 -3.67 -25.50 -9.44
C VAL A 257 -2.45 -25.36 -8.53
N LEU A 258 -2.09 -26.42 -7.81
CA LEU A 258 -0.89 -26.44 -6.98
C LEU A 258 0.40 -26.25 -7.80
N GLU A 259 0.46 -26.82 -9.00
CA GLU A 259 1.59 -26.62 -9.90
C GLU A 259 1.69 -25.15 -10.36
N LEU A 260 0.57 -24.51 -10.70
CA LEU A 260 0.55 -23.08 -11.00
C LEU A 260 1.01 -22.24 -9.80
N ILE A 261 0.58 -22.58 -8.58
CA ILE A 261 0.99 -21.87 -7.37
C ILE A 261 2.51 -22.00 -7.15
N ARG A 262 3.07 -23.20 -7.31
CA ARG A 262 4.52 -23.46 -7.16
C ARG A 262 5.35 -22.74 -8.22
N ASN A 263 4.82 -22.61 -9.43
CA ASN A 263 5.49 -21.95 -10.57
C ASN A 263 5.08 -20.48 -10.72
N ALA A 264 4.52 -19.85 -9.67
CA ALA A 264 4.14 -18.46 -9.73
C ALA A 264 5.37 -17.57 -9.99
N SER A 265 5.30 -16.69 -10.99
CA SER A 265 6.37 -15.72 -11.27
C SER A 265 6.27 -14.50 -10.36
N VAL A 266 5.08 -14.23 -9.82
CA VAL A 266 4.79 -13.11 -8.94
C VAL A 266 4.01 -13.59 -7.72
N LEU A 267 4.47 -13.20 -6.53
CA LEU A 267 3.73 -13.35 -5.29
C LEU A 267 3.37 -11.97 -4.74
N ILE A 268 2.10 -11.79 -4.37
CA ILE A 268 1.67 -10.66 -3.56
C ILE A 268 0.96 -11.14 -2.31
N HIS A 269 1.45 -10.70 -1.14
CA HIS A 269 0.92 -11.15 0.14
C HIS A 269 0.79 -10.04 1.18
N GLY A 270 -0.09 -10.27 2.15
CA GLY A 270 -0.18 -9.45 3.36
C GLY A 270 0.76 -9.91 4.47
N ILE A 271 0.97 -9.03 5.45
CA ILE A 271 1.57 -9.37 6.75
C ILE A 271 0.56 -9.00 7.86
N GLY A 272 0.33 -9.94 8.76
CA GLY A 272 -0.59 -9.78 9.89
C GLY A 272 0.11 -9.92 11.24
N ASP A 273 -0.53 -9.38 12.28
CA ASP A 273 -0.18 -9.69 13.66
C ASP A 273 -0.52 -11.17 13.95
N ALA A 274 0.36 -11.88 14.64
CA ALA A 274 0.19 -13.31 14.91
C ALA A 274 -1.11 -13.62 15.65
N GLN A 275 -1.43 -12.86 16.71
CA GLN A 275 -2.60 -13.12 17.54
C GLN A 275 -3.89 -12.76 16.79
N GLU A 276 -3.90 -11.64 16.07
CA GLU A 276 -5.03 -11.26 15.23
C GLU A 276 -5.32 -12.33 14.16
N MET A 277 -4.26 -12.81 13.50
CA MET A 277 -4.38 -13.79 12.42
C MET A 277 -4.77 -15.19 12.92
N ALA A 278 -4.33 -15.59 14.11
CA ALA A 278 -4.77 -16.84 14.72
C ALA A 278 -6.25 -16.79 15.14
N ARG A 279 -6.73 -15.66 15.68
CA ARG A 279 -8.16 -15.46 16.00
C ARG A 279 -9.05 -15.51 14.77
N ARG A 280 -8.62 -14.91 13.66
CA ARG A 280 -9.34 -14.96 12.36
C ARG A 280 -9.50 -16.38 11.81
N ARG A 281 -8.66 -17.32 12.26
CA ARG A 281 -8.70 -18.74 11.90
C ARG A 281 -9.53 -19.60 12.85
N ASP A 282 -10.22 -18.97 13.82
CA ASP A 282 -10.92 -19.67 14.90
C ASP A 282 -10.00 -20.66 15.65
N THR A 283 -8.75 -20.24 15.85
CA THR A 283 -7.74 -21.06 16.53
C THR A 283 -8.11 -21.23 18.00
N ARG A 284 -8.05 -22.48 18.51
CA ARG A 284 -8.37 -22.79 19.91
C ARG A 284 -7.49 -21.98 20.87
N ARG A 285 -8.04 -21.63 22.04
CA ARG A 285 -7.35 -20.85 23.08
C ARG A 285 -5.99 -21.41 23.50
N GLU A 286 -5.88 -22.73 23.62
CA GLU A 286 -4.61 -23.40 23.96
C GLU A 286 -3.53 -23.14 22.92
N GLN A 287 -3.90 -23.15 21.64
CA GLN A 287 -2.97 -22.90 20.55
C GLN A 287 -2.64 -21.40 20.43
N LEU A 288 -3.58 -20.50 20.77
CA LEU A 288 -3.30 -19.05 20.87
C LEU A 288 -2.26 -18.76 21.97
N ALA A 289 -2.44 -19.36 23.15
CA ALA A 289 -1.48 -19.24 24.25
C ALA A 289 -0.11 -19.81 23.86
N ARG A 290 -0.09 -20.96 23.18
CA ARG A 290 1.16 -21.53 22.67
C ARG A 290 1.88 -20.62 21.68
N LEU A 291 1.16 -19.92 20.79
CA LEU A 291 1.77 -18.96 19.88
C LEU A 291 2.36 -17.76 20.63
N GLU A 292 1.73 -17.33 21.71
CA GLU A 292 2.24 -16.29 22.61
C GLU A 292 3.49 -16.76 23.36
N ASP A 293 3.49 -17.97 23.92
CA ASP A 293 4.63 -18.58 24.60
C ASP A 293 5.84 -18.77 23.66
N LEU A 294 5.57 -19.07 22.39
CA LEU A 294 6.58 -19.15 21.32
C LEU A 294 7.07 -17.78 20.83
N GLY A 295 6.50 -16.68 21.34
CA GLY A 295 6.88 -15.32 20.97
C GLY A 295 6.49 -14.94 19.54
N ALA A 296 5.44 -15.54 18.99
CA ALA A 296 4.97 -15.21 17.64
C ALA A 296 4.47 -13.75 17.59
N VAL A 297 5.05 -12.95 16.70
CA VAL A 297 4.70 -11.53 16.50
C VAL A 297 4.11 -11.27 15.11
N ALA A 298 4.35 -12.16 14.16
CA ALA A 298 3.90 -11.98 12.78
C ALA A 298 3.30 -13.27 12.22
N GLU A 299 2.42 -13.10 11.23
CA GLU A 299 1.97 -14.17 10.36
C GLU A 299 1.98 -13.70 8.90
N ALA A 300 2.53 -14.55 8.02
CA ALA A 300 2.45 -14.38 6.58
C ALA A 300 2.19 -15.73 5.91
N PHE A 301 1.12 -15.79 5.10
CA PHE A 301 0.69 -16.96 4.33
C PHE A 301 0.83 -18.30 5.10
N GLY A 302 0.37 -18.28 6.35
CA GLY A 302 0.26 -19.35 7.35
C GLY A 302 1.55 -19.83 8.00
N TYR A 303 2.61 -19.04 7.92
CA TYR A 303 3.81 -19.19 8.75
C TYR A 303 3.81 -18.09 9.82
N TYR A 304 4.15 -18.48 11.05
CA TYR A 304 4.20 -17.59 12.20
C TYR A 304 5.66 -17.38 12.59
N PHE A 305 6.02 -16.12 12.77
CA PHE A 305 7.39 -15.69 13.00
C PHE A 305 7.53 -15.03 14.36
N ASN A 306 8.61 -15.32 15.07
CA ASN A 306 9.02 -14.54 16.24
C ASN A 306 9.72 -13.24 15.84
N ALA A 307 10.11 -12.42 16.82
CA ALA A 307 10.74 -11.11 16.58
C ALA A 307 12.11 -11.18 15.88
N GLN A 308 12.74 -12.35 15.86
CA GLN A 308 14.00 -12.63 15.18
C GLN A 308 13.78 -13.10 13.72
N GLY A 309 12.53 -13.32 13.31
CA GLY A 309 12.19 -13.87 12.00
C GLY A 309 12.31 -15.39 11.91
N GLU A 310 12.42 -16.09 13.04
CA GLU A 310 12.40 -17.55 13.06
C GLU A 310 10.95 -18.05 12.96
N ILE A 311 10.73 -19.10 12.17
CA ILE A 311 9.42 -19.75 12.09
C ILE A 311 9.21 -20.53 13.38
N VAL A 312 8.22 -20.14 14.16
CA VAL A 312 7.86 -20.82 15.41
C VAL A 312 6.66 -21.74 15.25
N TRP A 313 5.84 -21.51 14.23
CA TRP A 313 4.71 -22.37 13.91
C TRP A 313 4.28 -22.24 12.45
N GLN A 314 3.63 -23.29 11.94
CA GLN A 314 3.08 -23.33 10.59
C GLN A 314 1.69 -23.98 10.61
N VAL A 315 0.76 -23.39 9.88
CA VAL A 315 -0.58 -23.96 9.62
C VAL A 315 -0.46 -25.09 8.61
N ASN A 316 -1.12 -26.22 8.89
CA ASN A 316 -1.26 -27.33 7.93
C ASN A 316 -2.20 -26.95 6.79
N SER A 317 -1.64 -26.59 5.64
CA SER A 317 -2.41 -26.07 4.52
C SER A 317 -1.90 -26.53 3.18
N ILE A 318 -2.82 -26.60 2.24
CA ILE A 318 -2.53 -26.81 0.82
C ILE A 318 -2.38 -25.46 0.11
N GLY A 319 -1.34 -25.33 -0.70
CA GLY A 319 -0.98 -24.09 -1.40
C GLY A 319 0.53 -23.81 -1.37
N LEU A 320 0.86 -22.53 -1.38
CA LEU A 320 2.21 -21.98 -1.43
C LEU A 320 3.02 -22.34 -0.17
N ARG A 321 4.26 -22.76 -0.39
CA ARG A 321 5.25 -23.05 0.66
C ARG A 321 6.40 -22.05 0.61
N LEU A 322 7.11 -21.91 1.72
CA LEU A 322 8.31 -21.05 1.76
C LEU A 322 9.40 -21.53 0.79
N SER A 323 9.51 -22.84 0.56
CA SER A 323 10.42 -23.42 -0.44
C SER A 323 10.13 -22.94 -1.87
N ASP A 324 8.88 -22.60 -2.16
CA ASP A 324 8.47 -22.18 -3.50
C ASP A 324 8.92 -20.74 -3.80
N LEU A 325 9.21 -19.94 -2.77
CA LEU A 325 9.64 -18.54 -2.92
C LEU A 325 10.94 -18.37 -3.70
N VAL A 326 11.81 -19.39 -3.68
CA VAL A 326 13.12 -19.36 -4.37
C VAL A 326 12.96 -19.19 -5.89
N GLY A 327 11.87 -19.70 -6.46
CA GLY A 327 11.59 -19.60 -7.90
C GLY A 327 10.82 -18.36 -8.32
N ILE A 328 10.39 -17.51 -7.38
CA ILE A 328 9.50 -16.37 -7.66
C ILE A 328 10.35 -15.14 -8.01
N ASN A 329 10.11 -14.56 -9.19
CA ASN A 329 10.87 -13.40 -9.67
C ASN A 329 10.52 -12.10 -8.94
N MET A 330 9.27 -11.96 -8.47
CA MET A 330 8.79 -10.75 -7.81
C MET A 330 7.93 -11.10 -6.59
N ILE A 331 8.45 -10.83 -5.39
CA ILE A 331 7.73 -10.99 -4.13
C ILE A 331 7.39 -9.61 -3.57
N ILE A 332 6.09 -9.34 -3.45
CA ILE A 332 5.54 -8.07 -2.97
C ILE A 332 4.82 -8.31 -1.64
N ALA A 333 5.36 -7.76 -0.56
CA ALA A 333 4.68 -7.68 0.72
C ALA A 333 3.90 -6.38 0.83
N VAL A 334 2.63 -6.43 1.24
CA VAL A 334 1.79 -5.25 1.46
C VAL A 334 1.27 -5.25 2.89
N ALA A 335 1.80 -4.33 3.71
CA ALA A 335 1.40 -4.18 5.10
C ALA A 335 1.71 -2.77 5.58
N GLY A 336 0.80 -2.18 6.35
CA GLY A 336 0.97 -0.87 6.95
C GLY A 336 0.23 -0.78 8.28
N GLY A 337 0.42 0.35 8.96
CA GLY A 337 -0.01 0.59 10.32
C GLY A 337 1.17 0.56 11.28
N ALA A 338 1.28 1.59 12.12
CA ALA A 338 2.35 1.66 13.13
C ALA A 338 2.39 0.43 14.06
N ASP A 339 1.24 -0.19 14.31
CA ASP A 339 1.07 -1.44 15.07
C ASP A 339 1.70 -2.66 14.39
N LYS A 340 1.86 -2.64 13.06
CA LYS A 340 2.44 -3.74 12.29
C LYS A 340 3.95 -3.68 12.11
N ALA A 341 4.62 -2.65 12.62
CA ALA A 341 6.07 -2.49 12.43
C ALA A 341 6.88 -3.72 12.90
N ARG A 342 6.54 -4.29 14.06
CA ARG A 342 7.21 -5.52 14.56
C ARG A 342 6.97 -6.72 13.64
N ALA A 343 5.74 -6.87 13.15
CA ALA A 343 5.38 -7.97 12.26
C ALA A 343 6.11 -7.86 10.91
N ILE A 344 6.18 -6.65 10.33
CA ILE A 344 6.91 -6.39 9.08
C ILE A 344 8.39 -6.72 9.26
N ARG A 345 9.02 -6.26 10.34
CA ARG A 345 10.43 -6.54 10.63
C ARG A 345 10.71 -8.04 10.77
N ALA A 346 9.87 -8.76 11.51
CA ALA A 346 10.01 -10.19 11.70
C ALA A 346 9.97 -10.97 10.37
N VAL A 347 9.01 -10.64 9.50
CA VAL A 347 8.91 -11.32 8.19
C VAL A 347 10.08 -10.97 7.28
N ALA A 348 10.50 -9.69 7.25
CA ALA A 348 11.64 -9.24 6.46
C ALA A 348 12.97 -9.89 6.90
N ALA A 349 13.14 -10.17 8.18
CA ALA A 349 14.32 -10.87 8.71
C ALA A 349 14.41 -12.34 8.26
N HIS A 350 13.28 -12.97 7.90
CA HIS A 350 13.24 -14.38 7.51
C HIS A 350 13.64 -14.62 6.06
N HIS A 351 13.00 -13.88 5.13
CA HIS A 351 13.20 -14.07 3.71
C HIS A 351 13.35 -12.73 3.01
N ARG A 352 14.22 -12.70 1.99
CA ARG A 352 14.44 -11.50 1.21
C ARG A 352 13.19 -11.19 0.39
N GLN A 353 12.51 -10.12 0.75
CA GLN A 353 11.42 -9.55 -0.04
C GLN A 353 12.04 -8.70 -1.15
N HIS A 354 11.47 -8.78 -2.36
CA HIS A 354 11.91 -7.89 -3.44
C HIS A 354 11.32 -6.50 -3.25
N ILE A 355 10.04 -6.44 -2.84
CA ILE A 355 9.31 -5.18 -2.70
C ILE A 355 8.45 -5.17 -1.43
N LEU A 356 8.59 -4.12 -0.62
CA LEU A 356 7.68 -3.81 0.49
C LEU A 356 6.82 -2.58 0.14
N ILE A 357 5.51 -2.71 0.25
CA ILE A 357 4.57 -1.61 0.16
C ILE A 357 3.98 -1.37 1.55
N THR A 358 4.27 -0.20 2.12
CA THR A 358 3.87 0.16 3.48
C THR A 358 3.38 1.61 3.56
N ASP A 359 3.01 2.05 4.75
CA ASP A 359 2.58 3.42 5.01
C ASP A 359 3.57 4.14 5.93
N GLN A 360 3.47 5.45 5.97
CA GLN A 360 4.38 6.30 6.74
C GLN A 360 4.38 5.93 8.23
N GLY A 361 3.22 5.62 8.80
CA GLY A 361 3.10 5.23 10.21
C GLY A 361 3.90 3.96 10.55
N ALA A 362 3.80 2.93 9.71
CA ALA A 362 4.61 1.71 9.84
C ALA A 362 6.10 1.98 9.65
N ALA A 363 6.46 2.79 8.65
CA ALA A 363 7.86 3.13 8.35
C ALA A 363 8.54 3.89 9.50
N ASP A 364 7.88 4.92 10.04
CA ASP A 364 8.38 5.68 11.19
C ASP A 364 8.56 4.77 12.42
N ALA A 365 7.58 3.88 12.67
CA ALA A 365 7.66 2.92 13.76
C ALA A 365 8.79 1.89 13.57
N LEU A 366 9.02 1.42 12.33
CA LEU A 366 10.12 0.50 11.99
C LEU A 366 11.49 1.12 12.30
N LEU A 367 11.73 2.36 11.90
CA LEU A 367 13.01 3.03 12.16
C LEU A 367 13.25 3.29 13.65
N ASN A 368 12.19 3.44 14.44
CA ASN A 368 12.30 3.55 15.90
C ASN A 368 12.58 2.22 16.59
N LEU A 369 12.32 1.07 15.95
CA LEU A 369 12.69 -0.25 16.49
C LEU A 369 14.17 -0.62 16.27
N SER A 370 14.84 0.09 15.36
CA SER A 370 16.25 -0.09 15.02
C SER A 370 17.19 0.86 15.78
N ARG A 371 16.61 1.78 16.57
CA ARG A 371 17.30 2.61 17.56
C ARG A 371 17.23 1.94 18.92
#